data_AF-A0A3E0KKJ2-F1
#
_entry.id   AF-A0A3E0KKJ2-F1
#
_cell.length_a   1.000
_cell.length_b   1.000
_cell.length_c   1.000
_cell.angle_alpha   90.00
_cell.angle_beta   90.00
_cell.angle_gamma   90.00
#
_symmetry.space_group_name_H-M   'P 1'
#
loop_
_entity.id
_entity.type
_entity.pdbx_description
1 polymer ?
#
loop_
_entity_poly.entity_id
_entity_poly.type
_entity_poly.pdbx_seq_one_letter_code
_entity_poly.pdbx_strand_id
1 'polypeptide(L)'
;MLDMYRRTKLPVHYETLAQRLGVSKWTAYDVLRALEEQGLLARDYAVSRGEPGRSQIVFVPTPAAEALFTQARSSALDDEELAALKEEALAALAEWRALNPAQATQRVMAVIAEADVQVKFCTYIMALFLVHLGSLSDAAVGVVRRLVRETPGVEMPLTVFVGIVLGMAIEAMGFGVGEELIGLLGRFVRSVMDLTEPEKAMLVSFLNEALAEETASAQG
;
A
#
# COMPACT_ATOMS: atom_id res chain seq x y z
N MET A 1 4.96 0.93 14.81
CA MET A 1 5.12 -0.52 15.13
C MET A 1 6.40 -1.08 14.54
N LEU A 2 6.61 -1.02 13.22
CA LEU A 2 7.80 -1.57 12.57
C LEU A 2 9.10 -0.91 13.08
N ASP A 3 9.10 0.41 13.32
CA ASP A 3 10.22 1.10 13.96
C ASP A 3 10.53 0.53 15.35
N MET A 4 9.51 0.27 16.18
CA MET A 4 9.69 -0.32 17.51
C MET A 4 10.33 -1.70 17.40
N TYR A 5 9.80 -2.57 16.53
CA TYR A 5 10.36 -3.90 16.31
C TYR A 5 11.78 -3.84 15.74
N ARG A 6 12.10 -2.93 14.82
CA ARG A 6 13.44 -2.79 14.26
C ARG A 6 14.48 -2.35 15.30
N ARG A 7 14.09 -1.49 16.25
CA ARG A 7 14.96 -1.02 17.33
C ARG A 7 15.21 -2.07 18.41
N THR A 8 14.18 -2.83 18.79
CA THR A 8 14.26 -3.76 19.93
C THR A 8 14.46 -5.21 19.51
N LYS A 9 14.05 -5.57 18.29
CA LYS A 9 13.90 -6.95 17.79
C LYS A 9 13.02 -7.82 18.71
N LEU A 10 12.09 -7.19 19.42
CA LEU A 10 11.15 -7.86 20.33
C LEU A 10 9.70 -7.67 19.85
N PRO A 11 8.83 -8.69 20.03
CA PRO A 11 7.40 -8.56 19.78
C PRO A 11 6.79 -7.36 20.50
N VAL A 12 5.88 -6.66 19.83
CA VAL A 12 5.31 -5.40 20.32
C VAL A 12 3.95 -5.67 20.96
N HIS A 13 3.79 -5.30 22.23
CA HIS A 13 2.49 -5.34 22.91
C HIS A 13 1.66 -4.11 22.53
N TYR A 14 0.34 -4.26 22.39
CA TYR A 14 -0.56 -3.17 21.98
C TYR A 14 -0.53 -1.99 22.96
N GLU A 15 -0.31 -2.23 24.26
CA GLU A 15 -0.19 -1.15 25.25
C GLU A 15 1.04 -0.29 25.04
N THR A 16 2.16 -0.89 24.62
CA THR A 16 3.39 -0.15 24.32
C THR A 16 3.17 0.76 23.10
N LEU A 17 2.41 0.27 22.11
CA LEU A 17 2.02 1.07 20.95
C LEU A 17 1.06 2.20 21.35
N ALA A 18 0.06 1.91 22.18
CA ALA A 18 -0.91 2.89 22.67
C ALA A 18 -0.22 4.07 23.37
N GLN A 19 0.70 3.77 24.29
CA GLN A 19 1.50 4.79 24.99
C GLN A 19 2.32 5.65 24.03
N ARG A 20 2.95 5.04 23.03
CA ARG A 20 3.79 5.76 22.07
C ARG A 20 2.98 6.65 21.12
N LEU A 21 1.79 6.22 20.72
CA LEU A 21 0.92 6.96 19.81
C LEU A 21 -0.01 7.95 20.53
N GLY A 22 -0.06 7.94 21.87
CA GLY A 22 -0.97 8.78 22.64
C GLY A 22 -2.45 8.42 22.45
N VAL A 23 -2.75 7.16 22.10
CA VAL A 23 -4.11 6.66 21.86
C VAL A 23 -4.54 5.67 22.94
N SER A 24 -5.84 5.33 22.96
CA SER A 24 -6.35 4.32 23.89
C SER A 24 -5.79 2.92 23.60
N LYS A 25 -5.75 2.05 24.61
CA LYS A 25 -5.38 0.63 24.46
C LYS A 25 -6.27 -0.10 23.43
N TRP A 26 -7.56 0.24 23.40
CA TRP A 26 -8.54 -0.36 22.49
C TRP A 26 -8.26 0.07 21.05
N THR A 27 -8.03 1.37 20.82
CA THR A 27 -7.65 1.90 19.51
C THR A 27 -6.36 1.27 18.99
N ALA A 28 -5.32 1.15 19.82
CA ALA A 28 -4.08 0.50 19.41
C ALA A 28 -4.27 -0.99 19.09
N TYR A 29 -5.10 -1.69 19.86
CA TYR A 29 -5.44 -3.08 19.61
C TYR A 29 -6.19 -3.26 18.28
N ASP A 30 -7.21 -2.43 18.01
CA ASP A 30 -7.99 -2.50 16.78
C ASP A 30 -7.13 -2.21 15.54
N VAL A 31 -6.20 -1.25 15.63
CA VAL A 31 -5.24 -0.98 14.55
C VAL A 31 -4.33 -2.18 14.31
N LEU A 32 -3.79 -2.82 15.36
CA LEU A 32 -2.91 -3.99 15.22
C LEU A 32 -3.67 -5.19 14.67
N ARG A 33 -4.93 -5.37 15.07
CA ARG A 33 -5.86 -6.37 14.53
C ARG A 33 -6.13 -6.14 13.04
N ALA A 34 -6.42 -4.90 12.63
CA ALA A 34 -6.65 -4.57 11.23
C ALA A 34 -5.40 -4.85 10.37
N LEU A 35 -4.21 -4.49 10.86
CA LEU A 35 -2.95 -4.78 10.18
C LEU A 35 -2.66 -6.29 10.11
N GLU A 36 -3.03 -7.05 11.14
CA GLU A 36 -2.95 -8.51 11.10
C GLU A 36 -3.91 -9.11 10.07
N GLU A 37 -5.17 -8.65 10.03
CA GLU A 37 -6.17 -9.10 9.06
C GLU A 37 -5.73 -8.79 7.61
N GLN A 38 -4.92 -7.75 7.41
CA GLN A 38 -4.28 -7.40 6.14
C GLN A 38 -2.99 -8.19 5.84
N GLY A 39 -2.54 -9.06 6.74
CA GLY A 39 -1.32 -9.87 6.59
C GLY A 39 -0.01 -9.12 6.84
N LEU A 40 -0.07 -7.89 7.37
CA LEU A 40 1.11 -7.08 7.69
C LEU A 40 1.71 -7.43 9.06
N LEU A 41 0.91 -8.05 9.92
CA LEU A 41 1.33 -8.50 11.25
C LEU A 41 0.96 -9.95 11.47
N ALA A 42 1.76 -10.62 12.31
CA ALA A 42 1.38 -11.88 12.92
C ALA A 42 1.23 -11.68 14.43
N ARG A 43 0.16 -12.23 15.01
CA ARG A 43 0.04 -12.37 16.46
C ARG A 43 0.96 -13.49 16.97
N ASP A 44 1.51 -13.28 18.15
CA ASP A 44 2.22 -14.27 18.94
C ASP A 44 1.83 -14.12 20.42
N TYR A 45 2.15 -15.14 21.22
CA TYR A 45 1.81 -15.21 22.64
C TYR A 45 3.07 -15.25 23.49
N ALA A 46 3.39 -14.13 24.14
CA ALA A 46 4.53 -14.04 25.03
C ALA A 46 4.12 -14.43 26.46
N VAL A 47 4.95 -15.24 27.13
CA VAL A 47 4.77 -15.57 28.55
C VAL A 47 5.17 -14.37 29.40
N SER A 48 4.25 -13.84 30.20
CA SER A 48 4.54 -12.70 31.08
C SER A 48 5.50 -13.10 32.19
N ARG A 49 6.54 -12.28 32.44
CA ARG A 49 7.53 -12.52 33.51
C ARG A 49 6.98 -12.28 34.93
N GLY A 50 5.78 -11.71 35.07
CA GLY A 50 5.23 -11.26 36.36
C GLY A 50 4.08 -12.09 36.94
N GLU A 51 3.35 -12.87 36.13
CA GLU A 51 2.23 -13.70 36.57
C GLU A 51 2.24 -15.06 35.87
N PRO A 52 2.42 -16.18 36.60
CA PRO A 52 2.35 -17.51 36.01
C PRO A 52 0.97 -17.75 35.37
N GLY A 53 0.92 -18.04 34.07
CA GLY A 53 -0.28 -18.56 33.40
C GLY A 53 -1.09 -17.58 32.55
N ARG A 54 -0.67 -16.31 32.40
CA ARG A 54 -1.32 -15.38 31.45
C ARG A 54 -0.42 -15.06 30.27
N SER A 55 -0.69 -15.72 29.15
CA SER A 55 -0.11 -15.36 27.85
C SER A 55 -0.56 -13.95 27.48
N GLN A 56 0.37 -13.09 27.08
CA GLN A 56 0.07 -11.75 26.57
C GLN A 56 0.12 -11.76 25.04
N ILE A 57 -0.85 -11.09 24.41
CA ILE A 57 -0.90 -10.95 22.95
C ILE A 57 0.14 -9.92 22.53
N VAL A 58 1.04 -10.33 21.64
CA VAL A 58 2.06 -9.47 21.04
C VAL A 58 2.02 -9.61 19.53
N PHE A 59 2.58 -8.63 18.82
CA PHE A 59 2.59 -8.60 17.37
C PHE A 59 4.01 -8.47 16.82
N VAL A 60 4.27 -9.14 15.70
CA VAL A 60 5.52 -9.06 14.95
C VAL A 60 5.23 -8.72 13.47
N PRO A 61 6.06 -7.89 12.82
CA PRO A 61 5.90 -7.60 11.40
C PRO A 61 6.14 -8.85 10.54
N THR A 62 5.34 -9.03 9.49
CA THR A 62 5.57 -10.06 8.49
C THR A 62 6.62 -9.63 7.46
N PRO A 63 7.19 -10.55 6.66
CA PRO A 63 8.06 -10.18 5.54
C PRO A 63 7.41 -9.18 4.57
N ALA A 64 6.10 -9.28 4.33
CA ALA A 64 5.35 -8.35 3.51
C ALA A 64 5.37 -6.92 4.08
N ALA A 65 5.22 -6.79 5.40
CA ALA A 65 5.36 -5.49 6.06
C ALA A 65 6.79 -4.95 6.00
N GLU A 66 7.82 -5.80 6.05
CA GLU A 66 9.20 -5.34 5.87
C GLU A 66 9.49 -4.89 4.43
N ALA A 67 8.96 -5.61 3.43
CA ALA A 67 9.16 -5.35 2.01
C ALA A 67 8.68 -3.94 1.58
N LEU A 68 7.60 -3.43 2.18
CA LEU A 68 7.14 -2.04 1.96
C LEU A 68 8.21 -0.98 2.28
N PHE A 69 9.17 -1.31 3.15
CA PHE A 69 10.20 -0.40 3.62
C PHE A 69 11.60 -0.76 3.10
N THR A 70 11.73 -1.79 2.27
CA THR A 70 13.00 -2.20 1.63
C THR A 70 13.33 -1.24 0.48
N GLN A 71 14.56 -0.72 0.48
CA GLN A 71 14.99 0.33 -0.47
C GLN A 71 15.79 -0.19 -1.67
N ALA A 72 16.52 -1.30 -1.53
CA ALA A 72 17.32 -1.84 -2.63
C ALA A 72 16.49 -2.84 -3.43
N ARG A 73 16.07 -2.44 -4.64
CA ARG A 73 15.49 -3.31 -5.66
C ARG A 73 16.35 -3.27 -6.91
N SER A 74 16.39 -4.38 -7.65
CA SER A 74 17.16 -4.45 -8.89
C SER A 74 16.56 -3.51 -9.95
N SER A 75 17.42 -3.12 -10.91
CA SER A 75 17.12 -2.14 -11.94
C SER A 75 16.52 -2.76 -13.21
N ALA A 76 15.71 -1.94 -13.87
CA ALA A 76 15.28 -1.92 -15.28
C ALA A 76 14.88 -3.27 -15.91
N LEU A 77 13.59 -3.39 -16.14
CA LEU A 77 13.02 -4.37 -17.07
C LEU A 77 13.23 -3.89 -18.51
N ASP A 78 13.31 -4.84 -19.45
CA ASP A 78 13.23 -4.50 -20.88
C ASP A 78 11.77 -4.22 -21.33
N ASP A 79 11.59 -3.81 -22.59
CA ASP A 79 10.27 -3.43 -23.11
C ASP A 79 9.28 -4.61 -23.14
N GLU A 80 9.75 -5.84 -23.35
CA GLU A 80 8.90 -7.04 -23.38
C GLU A 80 8.46 -7.42 -21.96
N GLU A 81 9.38 -7.37 -21.01
CA GLU A 81 9.11 -7.56 -19.58
C GLU A 81 8.18 -6.48 -19.03
N LEU A 82 8.31 -5.23 -19.46
CA LEU A 82 7.40 -4.14 -19.09
C LEU A 82 5.99 -4.35 -19.64
N ALA A 83 5.86 -4.79 -20.88
CA ALA A 83 4.56 -5.12 -21.46
C ALA A 83 3.91 -6.29 -20.70
N ALA A 84 4.66 -7.35 -20.41
CA ALA A 84 4.19 -8.48 -19.63
C ALA A 84 3.74 -8.08 -18.22
N LEU A 85 4.53 -7.24 -17.54
CA LEU A 85 4.20 -6.71 -16.22
C LEU A 85 2.89 -5.90 -16.24
N LYS A 86 2.68 -5.07 -17.27
CA LYS A 86 1.45 -4.28 -17.42
C LYS A 86 0.22 -5.18 -17.52
N GLU A 87 0.27 -6.19 -18.39
CA GLU A 87 -0.83 -7.14 -18.59
C GLU A 87 -1.09 -7.97 -17.32
N GLU A 88 -0.03 -8.44 -16.66
CA GLU A 88 -0.14 -9.13 -15.37
C GLU A 88 -0.82 -8.24 -14.31
N ALA A 89 -0.42 -6.97 -14.23
CA ALA A 89 -0.97 -6.01 -13.27
C ALA A 89 -2.44 -5.67 -13.56
N LEU A 90 -2.84 -5.54 -14.83
CA LEU A 90 -4.25 -5.32 -15.20
C LEU A 90 -5.12 -6.53 -14.85
N ALA A 91 -4.66 -7.74 -15.17
CA ALA A 91 -5.35 -8.97 -14.81
C ALA A 91 -5.49 -9.13 -13.29
N ALA A 92 -4.41 -8.87 -12.54
CA ALA A 92 -4.41 -8.92 -11.09
C ALA A 92 -5.36 -7.86 -10.50
N LEU A 93 -5.35 -6.63 -11.02
CA LEU A 93 -6.23 -5.57 -10.57
C LEU A 93 -7.72 -5.91 -10.79
N ALA A 94 -8.06 -6.50 -11.94
CA ALA A 94 -9.41 -6.96 -12.23
C ALA A 94 -9.86 -8.05 -11.22
N GLU A 95 -8.99 -9.02 -10.91
CA GLU A 95 -9.24 -10.02 -9.87
C GLU A 95 -9.46 -9.35 -8.50
N TRP A 96 -8.56 -8.43 -8.11
CA TRP A 96 -8.60 -7.81 -6.78
C TRP A 96 -9.80 -6.91 -6.56
N ARG A 97 -10.29 -6.22 -7.60
CA ARG A 97 -11.52 -5.43 -7.53
C ARG A 97 -12.77 -6.27 -7.27
N ALA A 98 -12.76 -7.56 -7.61
CA ALA A 98 -13.85 -8.48 -7.32
C ALA A 98 -13.81 -9.03 -5.87
N LEU A 99 -12.70 -8.85 -5.17
CA LEU A 99 -12.53 -9.27 -3.78
C LEU A 99 -13.06 -8.20 -2.82
N ASN A 100 -13.33 -8.59 -1.58
CA ASN A 100 -13.54 -7.58 -0.54
C ASN A 100 -12.23 -6.82 -0.23
N PRO A 101 -12.29 -5.60 0.32
CA PRO A 101 -11.10 -4.76 0.50
C PRO A 101 -9.97 -5.42 1.29
N ALA A 102 -10.28 -6.17 2.35
CA ALA A 102 -9.26 -6.82 3.18
C ALA A 102 -8.54 -7.95 2.41
N GLN A 103 -9.29 -8.77 1.66
CA GLN A 103 -8.73 -9.83 0.83
C GLN A 103 -7.91 -9.27 -0.33
N ALA A 104 -8.39 -8.20 -0.97
CA ALA A 104 -7.66 -7.51 -2.02
C ALA A 104 -6.33 -6.97 -1.50
N THR A 105 -6.32 -6.26 -0.37
CA THR A 105 -5.10 -5.78 0.29
C THR A 105 -4.16 -6.94 0.60
N GLN A 106 -4.64 -8.05 1.18
CA GLN A 106 -3.81 -9.20 1.49
C GLN A 106 -3.15 -9.80 0.23
N ARG A 107 -3.89 -9.91 -0.87
CA ARG A 107 -3.39 -10.45 -2.13
C ARG A 107 -2.32 -9.54 -2.75
N VAL A 108 -2.57 -8.23 -2.77
CA VAL A 108 -1.60 -7.23 -3.24
C VAL A 108 -0.33 -7.28 -2.39
N MET A 109 -0.47 -7.37 -1.07
CA MET A 109 0.65 -7.43 -0.14
C MET A 109 1.54 -8.65 -0.34
N ALA A 110 0.96 -9.80 -0.69
CA ALA A 110 1.74 -10.99 -1.03
C ALA A 110 2.62 -10.76 -2.27
N VAL A 111 2.07 -10.14 -3.31
CA VAL A 111 2.81 -9.85 -4.55
C VAL A 111 3.88 -8.77 -4.33
N ILE A 112 3.59 -7.75 -3.52
CA ILE A 112 4.57 -6.72 -3.14
C ILE A 112 5.78 -7.33 -2.41
N ALA A 113 5.56 -8.36 -1.58
CA ALA A 113 6.63 -9.02 -0.84
C ALA A 113 7.62 -9.75 -1.77
N GLU A 114 7.15 -10.19 -2.92
CA GLU A 114 7.93 -10.89 -3.94
C GLU A 114 8.52 -9.94 -5.00
N ALA A 115 8.14 -8.66 -4.98
CA ALA A 115 8.61 -7.66 -5.94
C ALA A 115 10.07 -7.24 -5.65
N ASP A 116 10.98 -7.92 -6.34
CA ASP A 116 12.43 -7.71 -6.34
C ASP A 116 12.89 -6.56 -7.25
N VAL A 117 12.06 -6.20 -8.25
CA VAL A 117 12.30 -5.09 -9.19
C VAL A 117 11.52 -3.82 -8.81
N GLN A 118 12.13 -2.65 -9.00
CA GLN A 118 11.54 -1.36 -8.59
C GLN A 118 10.23 -1.02 -9.30
N VAL A 119 10.17 -1.15 -10.63
CA VAL A 119 8.94 -0.88 -11.39
C VAL A 119 7.82 -1.83 -11.02
N LYS A 120 8.13 -3.11 -10.76
CA LYS A 120 7.17 -4.12 -10.29
C LYS A 120 6.55 -3.71 -8.95
N PHE A 121 7.37 -3.28 -8.00
CA PHE A 121 6.88 -2.72 -6.74
C PHE A 121 5.97 -1.50 -6.93
N CYS A 122 6.40 -0.52 -7.74
CA CYS A 122 5.61 0.68 -7.99
C CYS A 122 4.25 0.35 -8.63
N THR A 123 4.23 -0.61 -9.57
CA THR A 123 3.03 -1.07 -10.27
C THR A 123 2.00 -1.64 -9.30
N TYR A 124 2.39 -2.56 -8.42
CA TYR A 124 1.42 -3.16 -7.48
C TYR A 124 1.00 -2.24 -6.34
N ILE A 125 1.84 -1.29 -5.92
CA ILE A 125 1.41 -0.22 -5.00
C ILE A 125 0.37 0.69 -5.67
N MET A 126 0.56 1.04 -6.95
CA MET A 126 -0.45 1.78 -7.70
C MET A 126 -1.74 0.99 -7.85
N ALA A 127 -1.65 -0.31 -8.14
CA ALA A 127 -2.81 -1.19 -8.20
C ALA A 127 -3.57 -1.25 -6.86
N LEU A 128 -2.86 -1.28 -5.72
CA LEU A 128 -3.49 -1.19 -4.39
C LEU A 128 -4.31 0.09 -4.24
N PHE A 129 -3.74 1.23 -4.63
CA PHE A 129 -4.44 2.51 -4.57
C PHE A 129 -5.66 2.55 -5.49
N LEU A 130 -5.57 1.93 -6.68
CA LEU A 130 -6.69 1.82 -7.61
C LEU A 130 -7.82 0.93 -7.07
N VAL A 131 -7.51 -0.18 -6.38
CA VAL A 131 -8.53 -0.98 -5.67
C VAL A 131 -9.28 -0.12 -4.66
N HIS A 132 -8.56 0.69 -3.88
CA HIS A 132 -9.18 1.57 -2.88
C HIS A 132 -9.92 2.76 -3.51
N LEU A 133 -9.48 3.24 -4.68
CA LEU A 133 -10.17 4.30 -5.42
C LEU A 133 -11.58 3.86 -5.84
N GLY A 134 -11.78 2.58 -6.18
CA GLY A 134 -13.09 2.02 -6.48
C GLY A 134 -14.10 2.05 -5.32
N SER A 135 -13.67 2.40 -4.09
CA SER A 135 -14.59 2.61 -2.97
C SER A 135 -15.21 4.02 -2.94
N LEU A 136 -14.75 4.94 -3.79
CA LEU A 136 -15.32 6.27 -3.94
C LEU A 136 -16.58 6.26 -4.81
N SER A 137 -17.29 7.40 -4.85
CA SER A 137 -18.37 7.60 -5.82
C SER A 137 -17.83 7.73 -7.24
N ASP A 138 -18.63 7.30 -8.23
CA ASP A 138 -18.30 7.41 -9.66
C ASP A 138 -17.93 8.84 -10.08
N ALA A 139 -18.57 9.84 -9.47
CA ALA A 139 -18.27 11.24 -9.73
C ALA A 139 -16.85 11.61 -9.30
N ALA A 140 -16.39 11.13 -8.13
CA ALA A 140 -15.04 11.35 -7.65
C ALA A 140 -14.01 10.63 -8.54
N VAL A 141 -14.26 9.36 -8.90
CA VAL A 141 -13.40 8.61 -9.83
C VAL A 141 -13.30 9.32 -11.19
N GLY A 142 -14.41 9.83 -11.69
CA GLY A 142 -14.46 10.60 -12.94
C GLY A 142 -13.58 11.86 -12.91
N VAL A 143 -13.55 12.58 -11.77
CA VAL A 143 -12.66 13.73 -11.57
C VAL A 143 -11.20 13.30 -11.59
N VAL A 144 -10.84 12.24 -10.85
CA VAL A 144 -9.45 11.71 -10.82
C VAL A 144 -8.99 11.34 -12.22
N ARG A 145 -9.81 10.58 -12.96
CA ARG A 145 -9.52 10.20 -14.35
C ARG A 145 -9.27 11.41 -15.24
N ARG A 146 -10.14 12.42 -15.15
CA ARG A 146 -10.03 13.61 -15.98
C ARG A 146 -8.73 14.37 -15.69
N LEU A 147 -8.41 14.57 -14.42
CA LEU A 147 -7.17 15.24 -14.00
C LEU A 147 -5.92 14.49 -14.48
N VAL A 148 -5.89 13.17 -14.33
CA VAL A 148 -4.76 12.34 -14.79
C VAL A 148 -4.61 12.43 -16.32
N ARG A 149 -5.71 12.36 -17.08
CA ARG A 149 -5.68 12.39 -18.55
C ARG A 149 -5.35 13.76 -19.15
N GLU A 150 -5.81 14.83 -18.53
CA GLU A 150 -5.55 16.21 -19.01
C GLU A 150 -4.12 16.68 -18.68
N THR A 151 -3.41 15.94 -17.82
CA THR A 151 -2.05 16.29 -17.42
C THR A 151 -1.03 15.83 -18.48
N PRO A 152 -0.15 16.73 -18.98
CA PRO A 152 0.79 16.40 -20.04
C PRO A 152 2.01 15.62 -19.53
N GLY A 153 2.64 14.85 -20.42
CA GLY A 153 3.88 14.09 -20.14
C GLY A 153 3.64 12.77 -19.42
N VAL A 154 4.72 12.11 -18.98
CA VAL A 154 4.64 10.81 -18.28
C VAL A 154 4.80 10.93 -16.75
N GLU A 155 5.48 11.96 -16.29
CA GLU A 155 5.79 12.11 -14.85
C GLU A 155 4.68 12.83 -14.07
N MET A 156 4.11 13.86 -14.69
CA MET A 156 3.09 14.70 -14.06
C MET A 156 1.79 13.93 -13.75
N PRO A 157 1.26 13.05 -14.62
CA PRO A 157 0.06 12.25 -14.30
C PRO A 157 0.25 11.36 -13.07
N LEU A 158 1.44 10.76 -12.94
CA LEU A 158 1.79 9.94 -11.77
C LEU A 158 1.84 10.79 -10.51
N THR A 159 2.49 11.95 -10.58
CA THR A 159 2.56 12.89 -9.45
C THR A 159 1.17 13.36 -9.00
N VAL A 160 0.29 13.70 -9.95
CA VAL A 160 -1.10 14.09 -9.67
C VAL A 160 -1.86 12.95 -9.00
N PHE A 161 -1.76 11.73 -9.54
CA PHE A 161 -2.43 10.56 -8.97
C PHE A 161 -1.98 10.29 -7.53
N VAL A 162 -0.66 10.29 -7.28
CA VAL A 162 -0.12 10.07 -5.93
C VAL A 162 -0.53 11.19 -4.98
N GLY A 163 -0.59 12.44 -5.45
CA GLY A 163 -1.10 13.57 -4.67
C GLY A 163 -2.56 13.41 -4.25
N ILE A 164 -3.42 12.89 -5.14
CA ILE A 164 -4.82 12.60 -4.84
C ILE A 164 -4.92 11.50 -3.78
N VAL A 165 -4.22 10.38 -3.98
CA VAL A 165 -4.17 9.27 -3.01
C VAL A 165 -3.70 9.74 -1.63
N LEU A 166 -2.67 10.60 -1.62
CA LEU A 166 -2.19 11.22 -0.40
C LEU A 166 -3.27 12.07 0.28
N GLY A 167 -3.98 12.91 -0.50
CA GLY A 167 -5.08 13.72 0.01
C GLY A 167 -6.17 12.88 0.67
N MET A 168 -6.56 11.78 0.01
CA MET A 168 -7.56 10.84 0.55
C MET A 168 -7.07 10.15 1.82
N ALA A 169 -5.80 9.75 1.88
CA ALA A 169 -5.22 9.13 3.07
C ALA A 169 -5.19 10.09 4.25
N ILE A 170 -4.87 11.37 4.02
CA ILE A 170 -4.90 12.42 5.05
C ILE A 170 -6.33 12.61 5.57
N GLU A 171 -7.31 12.68 4.67
CA GLU A 171 -8.72 12.82 5.04
C GLU A 171 -9.23 11.64 5.87
N ALA A 172 -8.91 10.40 5.46
CA ALA A 172 -9.34 9.18 6.13
C ALA A 172 -8.73 9.00 7.54
N MET A 173 -7.51 9.51 7.76
CA MET A 173 -6.79 9.35 9.04
C MET A 173 -7.01 10.49 10.04
N GLY A 174 -7.58 11.63 9.60
CA GLY A 174 -7.75 12.82 10.44
C GLY A 174 -6.41 13.46 10.88
N PHE A 175 -6.45 14.30 11.93
CA PHE A 175 -5.26 14.96 12.51
C PHE A 175 -4.38 13.96 13.28
N GLY A 176 -3.67 13.11 12.55
CA GLY A 176 -2.83 12.06 13.15
C GLY A 176 -1.86 11.39 12.19
N VAL A 177 -1.52 12.04 11.08
CA VAL A 177 -0.54 11.51 10.13
C VAL A 177 0.84 11.50 10.81
N GLY A 178 1.26 10.34 11.29
CA GLY A 178 2.59 10.16 11.88
C GLY A 178 3.70 10.38 10.85
N GLU A 179 4.87 10.88 11.29
CA GLU A 179 6.05 11.07 10.45
C GLU A 179 6.44 9.82 9.63
N GLU A 180 6.16 8.62 10.16
CA GLU A 180 6.42 7.33 9.50
C GLU A 180 5.63 7.19 8.18
N LEU A 181 4.36 7.63 8.16
CA LEU A 181 3.49 7.53 6.99
C LEU A 181 3.89 8.56 5.92
N ILE A 182 4.16 9.81 6.32
CA ILE A 182 4.71 10.84 5.42
C ILE A 182 6.03 10.36 4.81
N GLY A 183 6.90 9.75 5.62
CA GLY A 183 8.13 9.14 5.14
C GLY A 183 7.89 8.02 4.14
N LEU A 184 6.86 7.18 4.34
CA LEU A 184 6.51 6.10 3.39
C LEU A 184 6.00 6.65 2.06
N LEU A 185 5.13 7.65 2.11
CA LEU A 185 4.58 8.30 0.93
C LEU A 185 5.68 9.04 0.15
N GLY A 186 6.54 9.78 0.84
CA GLY A 186 7.69 10.46 0.22
C GLY A 186 8.68 9.47 -0.41
N ARG A 187 8.88 8.30 0.20
CA ARG A 187 9.67 7.22 -0.41
C ARG A 187 9.00 6.66 -1.65
N PHE A 188 7.71 6.39 -1.61
CA PHE A 188 6.97 5.88 -2.77
C PHE A 188 7.04 6.87 -3.94
N VAL A 189 6.77 8.16 -3.70
CA VAL A 189 6.92 9.21 -4.72
C VAL A 189 8.32 9.17 -5.32
N ARG A 190 9.37 9.15 -4.49
CA ARG A 190 10.75 9.06 -4.98
C ARG A 190 11.00 7.79 -5.80
N SER A 191 10.50 6.64 -5.35
CA SER A 191 10.62 5.38 -6.09
C SER A 191 9.95 5.41 -7.46
N VAL A 192 8.87 6.17 -7.64
CA VAL A 192 8.26 6.39 -8.96
C VAL A 192 9.10 7.36 -9.81
N MET A 193 9.64 8.40 -9.18
CA MET A 193 10.44 9.43 -9.86
C MET A 193 11.80 8.92 -10.37
N ASP A 194 12.39 7.95 -9.64
CA ASP A 194 13.67 7.32 -9.99
C ASP A 194 13.54 6.26 -11.09
N LEU A 195 12.32 5.94 -11.55
CA LEU A 195 12.09 5.04 -12.68
C LEU A 195 12.59 5.64 -14.00
N THR A 196 12.97 4.75 -14.91
CA THR A 196 13.31 5.11 -16.29
C THR A 196 12.07 5.63 -17.05
N GLU A 197 12.30 6.36 -18.15
CA GLU A 197 11.22 6.84 -19.02
C GLU A 197 10.28 5.72 -19.53
N PRO A 198 10.79 4.57 -20.03
CA PRO A 198 9.93 3.44 -20.42
C PRO A 198 9.08 2.89 -19.27
N GLU A 199 9.66 2.76 -18.07
CA GLU A 199 8.94 2.31 -16.87
C GLU A 199 7.84 3.30 -16.46
N LYS A 200 8.12 4.61 -16.49
CA LYS A 200 7.12 5.66 -16.22
C LYS A 200 6.00 5.63 -17.28
N ALA A 201 6.35 5.51 -18.55
CA ALA A 201 5.39 5.42 -19.64
C ALA A 201 4.46 4.21 -19.49
N MET A 202 5.02 3.04 -19.12
CA MET A 202 4.26 1.83 -18.82
C MET A 202 3.29 2.07 -17.65
N LEU A 203 3.74 2.66 -16.54
CA LEU A 203 2.87 2.97 -15.40
C LEU A 203 1.73 3.94 -15.75
N VAL A 204 1.99 4.94 -16.61
CA VAL A 204 0.94 5.85 -17.10
C VAL A 204 -0.05 5.12 -17.99
N SER A 205 0.40 4.21 -18.85
CA SER A 205 -0.50 3.35 -19.65
C SER A 205 -1.38 2.51 -18.75
N PHE A 206 -0.78 1.79 -17.81
CA PHE A 206 -1.47 0.99 -16.78
C PHE A 206 -2.53 1.81 -16.04
N LEU A 207 -2.16 2.99 -15.52
CA LEU A 207 -3.06 3.88 -14.80
C LEU A 207 -4.25 4.31 -15.66
N ASN A 208 -4.01 4.69 -16.91
CA ASN A 208 -5.07 5.15 -17.81
C ASN A 208 -6.06 4.05 -18.22
N GLU A 209 -5.56 2.83 -18.43
CA GLU A 209 -6.36 1.64 -18.74
C GLU A 209 -7.18 1.23 -17.52
N ALA A 210 -6.54 1.10 -16.36
CA ALA A 210 -7.17 0.73 -15.10
C ALA A 210 -8.27 1.72 -14.68
N LEU A 211 -8.07 3.02 -14.90
CA LEU A 211 -9.08 4.04 -14.64
C LEU A 211 -10.21 4.01 -15.66
N ALA A 212 -10.02 3.52 -16.89
CA ALA A 212 -11.06 3.45 -17.91
C ALA A 212 -12.04 2.29 -17.66
N GLU A 213 -11.54 1.14 -17.22
CA GLU A 213 -12.34 -0.07 -16.96
C GLU A 213 -13.38 0.10 -15.83
N GLU A 214 -13.11 0.94 -14.82
CA GLU A 214 -14.05 1.16 -13.71
C GLU A 214 -15.41 1.72 -14.15
N THR A 215 -15.48 2.44 -15.28
CA THR A 215 -16.78 2.90 -15.81
C THR A 215 -17.50 1.89 -16.69
N ALA A 216 -16.80 0.90 -17.24
CA ALA A 216 -17.41 -0.10 -18.13
C ALA A 216 -18.21 -1.15 -17.35
N SER A 217 -17.76 -1.49 -16.14
CA SER A 217 -18.46 -2.44 -15.24
C SER A 217 -19.79 -1.90 -14.68
N ALA A 218 -20.13 -0.64 -14.94
CA ALA A 218 -21.36 0.02 -14.49
C ALA A 218 -22.47 0.11 -15.57
N GLN A 219 -22.26 -0.45 -16.77
CA GLN A 219 -23.28 -0.50 -17.83
C GLN A 219 -23.86 -1.91 -18.07
N GLY A 220 -23.51 -2.89 -17.23
CA GLY A 220 -23.97 -4.28 -17.29
C GLY A 220 -24.98 -4.64 -16.22
#